data_AF-A0A9N9C596-F1
#
_entry.id   AF-A0A9N9C596-F1
#
_cell.length_a   1.000
_cell.length_b   1.000
_cell.length_c   1.000
_cell.angle_alpha   90.00
_cell.angle_beta   90.00
_cell.angle_gamma   90.00
#
_symmetry.space_group_name_H-M   'P 1'
#
loop_
_entity.id
_entity.type
_entity.pdbx_description
1 polymer ?
#
loop_
_entity_poly.entity_id
_entity_poly.type
_entity_poly.pdbx_seq_one_letter_code
_entity_poly.pdbx_strand_id
1 'polypeptide(L)'
;MNKLPVELKVEIASYVEIPFFLGCCSRDWHKIVNSPHTKYKWLLNKYGRIHALFHAVKIGEPLLNFEAAELILKNSHISRHFIHRLKLGYGKRGLWGSNISNDVYERILNYKAEYASCNCDDMQSIRQILEGTGSEDDIRTIIEIHNFTPFPPSSTFRTYVFENSAAESDNPHSNGYATASEMKIVANAIISYPKLLDTWRKIGYHEVTTDLENPVVQLTLLNICSTSVPSIQTVTQKLCDLQSIGFLLTGTLIGNALLLFERRLSDVGESLIEGFSIARKMSKADVREMCLIDLLDPARNIEQHDALDYIINSVNNPEKQILSAFEKYSIVENGNNPSLSHVFLKYSPIVYRHMLRFGAKSPVVGYLMKEIVIVNTQIINTEDSDELRYAANILDEYCAADIPFERSLLPLFKECPRTKPISYLFKGYLAKLFGFEAQHQSFSASQIPEIDVITSPTQTEELQRLWLEDIQKFVKSEELVNDEFKTQATEFFALCCSMHSCFDYRATLLSLSVNL
;
A
#
# COMPACT_ATOMS: atom_id res chain seq x y z
N MET A 1 -28.29 2.04 -17.69
CA MET A 1 -28.43 1.42 -16.36
C MET A 1 -29.81 1.64 -15.71
N ASN A 2 -30.43 2.82 -15.77
CA ASN A 2 -31.69 3.07 -15.03
C ASN A 2 -32.90 2.22 -15.49
N LYS A 3 -32.90 1.72 -16.73
CA LYS A 3 -33.97 0.87 -17.30
C LYS A 3 -33.85 -0.63 -16.95
N LEU A 4 -32.82 -1.03 -16.20
CA LEU A 4 -32.63 -2.44 -15.82
C LEU A 4 -33.73 -2.90 -14.83
N PRO A 5 -34.18 -4.17 -14.90
CA PRO A 5 -34.99 -4.80 -13.87
C PRO A 5 -34.35 -4.68 -12.48
N VAL A 6 -35.19 -4.65 -11.44
CA VAL A 6 -34.75 -4.49 -10.05
C VAL A 6 -33.82 -5.63 -9.65
N GLU A 7 -34.11 -6.86 -10.08
CA GLU A 7 -33.35 -8.06 -9.78
C GLU A 7 -31.91 -7.97 -10.32
N LEU A 8 -31.76 -7.47 -11.56
CA LEU A 8 -30.43 -7.26 -12.16
C LEU A 8 -29.69 -6.10 -11.48
N LYS A 9 -30.38 -5.06 -11.02
CA LYS A 9 -29.75 -3.97 -10.24
C LYS A 9 -29.23 -4.48 -8.90
N VAL A 10 -30.00 -5.34 -8.22
CA VAL A 10 -29.56 -6.00 -6.97
C VAL A 10 -28.33 -6.86 -7.24
N GLU A 11 -28.34 -7.65 -8.32
CA GLU A 11 -27.20 -8.48 -8.71
C GLU A 11 -25.95 -7.64 -8.91
N ILE A 12 -26.03 -6.60 -9.74
CA ILE A 12 -24.92 -5.68 -10.01
C ILE A 12 -24.41 -5.06 -8.70
N ALA A 13 -25.33 -4.53 -7.88
CA ALA A 13 -24.96 -3.91 -6.61
C ALA A 13 -24.28 -4.90 -5.63
N SER A 14 -24.56 -6.20 -5.74
CA SER A 14 -23.97 -7.22 -4.88
C SER A 14 -22.54 -7.64 -5.28
N TYR A 15 -22.06 -7.26 -6.47
CA TYR A 15 -20.71 -7.57 -6.96
C TYR A 15 -19.78 -6.36 -7.09
N VAL A 16 -20.30 -5.14 -6.94
CA VAL A 16 -19.44 -3.95 -6.93
C VAL A 16 -18.67 -3.83 -5.62
N GLU A 17 -17.46 -3.31 -5.71
CA GLU A 17 -16.56 -3.16 -4.56
C GLU A 17 -17.18 -2.26 -3.48
N ILE A 18 -17.77 -1.14 -3.88
CA ILE A 18 -18.42 -0.16 -3.01
C ILE A 18 -19.79 0.22 -3.59
N PRO A 19 -20.89 -0.43 -3.14
CA PRO A 19 -22.23 -0.20 -3.69
C PRO A 19 -22.75 1.20 -3.40
N PHE A 20 -22.23 1.87 -2.38
CA PHE A 20 -22.62 3.23 -2.03
C PHE A 20 -22.46 4.21 -3.21
N PHE A 21 -21.42 4.06 -4.04
CA PHE A 21 -21.21 4.93 -5.20
C PHE A 21 -22.33 4.83 -6.23
N LEU A 22 -22.91 3.64 -6.43
CA LEU A 22 -24.09 3.49 -7.28
C LEU A 22 -25.27 4.30 -6.73
N GLY A 23 -25.41 4.34 -5.40
CA GLY A 23 -26.43 5.13 -4.72
C GLY A 23 -26.33 6.63 -4.99
N CYS A 24 -25.11 7.15 -5.19
CA CYS A 24 -24.88 8.56 -5.53
C CYS A 24 -25.30 8.89 -6.97
N CYS A 25 -25.37 7.90 -7.87
CA CYS A 25 -25.68 8.13 -9.28
C CYS A 25 -27.16 8.45 -9.55
N SER A 26 -28.09 7.93 -8.75
CA SER A 26 -29.54 8.20 -8.92
C SER A 26 -30.37 7.78 -7.72
N ARG A 27 -31.58 8.35 -7.59
CA ARG A 27 -32.56 7.93 -6.56
C ARG A 27 -32.97 6.45 -6.65
N ASP A 28 -33.03 5.90 -7.87
CA ASP A 28 -33.39 4.49 -8.06
C ASP A 28 -32.29 3.58 -7.51
N TRP A 29 -31.03 3.84 -7.87
CA TRP A 29 -29.90 3.09 -7.33
C TRP A 29 -29.77 3.28 -5.82
N HIS A 30 -30.02 4.49 -5.31
CA HIS A 30 -30.04 4.75 -3.87
C HIS A 30 -31.02 3.84 -3.12
N LYS A 31 -32.22 3.61 -3.68
CA LYS A 31 -33.20 2.66 -3.10
C LYS A 31 -32.71 1.21 -3.16
N ILE A 32 -32.10 0.81 -4.27
CA ILE A 32 -31.59 -0.55 -4.45
C ILE A 32 -30.49 -0.87 -3.43
N VAL A 33 -29.47 -0.01 -3.34
CA VAL A 33 -28.30 -0.24 -2.47
C VAL A 33 -28.66 -0.16 -0.98
N ASN A 34 -29.70 0.62 -0.65
CA ASN A 34 -30.17 0.73 0.72
C ASN A 34 -31.18 -0.36 1.12
N SER A 35 -31.65 -1.19 0.19
CA SER A 35 -32.57 -2.27 0.53
C SER A 35 -31.85 -3.34 1.39
N PRO A 36 -32.51 -3.88 2.43
CA PRO A 36 -31.92 -4.92 3.30
C PRO A 36 -31.40 -6.12 2.52
N HIS A 37 -32.12 -6.55 1.48
CA HIS A 37 -31.74 -7.69 0.66
C HIS A 37 -30.45 -7.46 -0.13
N THR A 38 -30.28 -6.27 -0.74
CA THR A 38 -29.03 -5.94 -1.44
C THR A 38 -27.85 -5.86 -0.48
N LYS A 39 -28.02 -5.21 0.69
CA LYS A 39 -26.96 -5.11 1.71
C LYS A 39 -26.51 -6.49 2.19
N TYR A 40 -27.46 -7.35 2.49
CA TYR A 40 -27.23 -8.75 2.85
C TYR A 40 -26.46 -9.50 1.74
N LYS A 41 -26.94 -9.42 0.49
CA LYS A 41 -26.33 -10.15 -0.63
C LYS A 41 -24.92 -9.65 -0.91
N TRP A 42 -24.71 -8.34 -0.86
CA TRP A 42 -23.39 -7.73 -0.99
C TRP A 42 -22.43 -8.21 0.11
N LEU A 43 -22.86 -8.22 1.38
CA LEU A 43 -22.04 -8.71 2.49
C LEU A 43 -21.63 -10.17 2.32
N LEU A 44 -22.57 -11.04 1.92
CA LEU A 44 -22.26 -12.45 1.67
C LEU A 44 -21.31 -12.65 0.50
N ASN A 45 -21.53 -11.93 -0.61
CA ASN A 45 -20.67 -12.04 -1.78
C ASN A 45 -19.26 -11.51 -1.51
N LYS A 46 -19.13 -10.45 -0.68
CA LYS A 46 -17.85 -9.80 -0.39
C LYS A 46 -17.05 -10.48 0.72
N TYR A 47 -17.72 -10.99 1.76
CA TYR A 47 -17.06 -11.46 2.99
C TYR A 47 -17.41 -12.92 3.37
N GLY A 48 -18.18 -13.62 2.54
CA GLY A 48 -18.61 -14.98 2.81
C GLY A 48 -19.58 -15.09 4.00
N ARG A 49 -20.05 -16.31 4.27
CA ARG A 49 -21.04 -16.56 5.34
C ARG A 49 -20.45 -16.45 6.74
N ILE A 50 -19.13 -16.64 6.89
CA ILE A 50 -18.46 -16.65 8.19
C ILE A 50 -18.27 -15.23 8.73
N HIS A 51 -17.80 -14.30 7.90
CA HIS A 51 -17.45 -12.95 8.38
C HIS A 51 -18.42 -11.85 7.95
N ALA A 52 -19.45 -12.15 7.15
CA ALA A 52 -20.46 -11.16 6.78
C ALA A 52 -21.06 -10.42 7.98
N LEU A 53 -21.45 -11.13 9.04
CA LEU A 53 -21.99 -10.49 10.25
C LEU A 53 -20.94 -9.66 10.98
N PHE A 54 -19.68 -10.12 11.00
CA PHE A 54 -18.56 -9.38 11.57
C PHE A 54 -18.35 -8.02 10.91
N HIS A 55 -18.31 -8.00 9.57
CA HIS A 55 -18.17 -6.77 8.81
C HIS A 55 -19.42 -5.89 8.91
N ALA A 56 -20.61 -6.48 8.97
CA ALA A 56 -21.85 -5.73 9.16
C ALA A 56 -21.88 -4.99 10.50
N VAL A 57 -21.51 -5.67 11.59
CA VAL A 57 -21.40 -5.05 12.94
C VAL A 57 -20.35 -3.95 12.96
N LYS A 58 -19.19 -4.18 12.31
CA LYS A 58 -18.13 -3.19 12.24
C LYS A 58 -18.58 -1.90 11.54
N ILE A 59 -19.31 -2.03 10.43
CA ILE A 59 -19.82 -0.89 9.67
C ILE A 59 -20.96 -0.18 10.43
N GLY A 60 -21.80 -0.94 11.13
CA GLY A 60 -22.86 -0.41 11.99
C GLY A 60 -24.15 -0.07 11.24
N GLU A 61 -24.96 0.80 11.84
CA GLU A 61 -26.34 1.13 11.41
C GLU A 61 -26.52 1.45 9.91
N PRO A 62 -25.60 2.14 9.20
CA PRO A 62 -25.76 2.41 7.76
C PRO A 62 -25.93 1.12 6.94
N LEU A 63 -25.37 0.00 7.40
CA LEU A 63 -25.46 -1.28 6.73
C LEU A 63 -26.31 -2.31 7.49
N LEU A 64 -26.30 -2.27 8.82
CA LEU A 64 -26.93 -3.26 9.68
C LEU A 64 -28.12 -2.64 10.45
N ASN A 65 -29.25 -2.51 9.76
CA ASN A 65 -30.54 -2.27 10.41
C ASN A 65 -31.21 -3.59 10.80
N PHE A 66 -32.37 -3.53 11.47
CA PHE A 66 -33.06 -4.70 11.99
C PHE A 66 -33.41 -5.73 10.89
N GLU A 67 -33.95 -5.29 9.75
CA GLU A 67 -34.31 -6.19 8.64
C GLU A 67 -33.07 -6.82 7.98
N ALA A 68 -31.98 -6.07 7.83
CA ALA A 68 -30.74 -6.62 7.31
C ALA A 68 -30.14 -7.63 8.29
N ALA A 69 -30.19 -7.35 9.59
CA ALA A 69 -29.74 -8.28 10.64
C ALA A 69 -30.51 -9.60 10.57
N GLU A 70 -31.84 -9.58 10.43
CA GLU A 70 -32.65 -10.80 10.25
C GLU A 70 -32.20 -11.65 9.07
N LEU A 71 -31.94 -11.02 7.92
CA LEU A 71 -31.51 -11.72 6.71
C LEU A 71 -30.11 -12.31 6.87
N ILE A 72 -29.18 -11.57 7.47
CA ILE A 72 -27.81 -12.03 7.72
C ILE A 72 -27.85 -13.19 8.70
N LEU A 73 -28.48 -13.04 9.87
CA LEU A 73 -28.54 -14.06 10.93
C LEU A 73 -29.05 -15.41 10.41
N LYS A 74 -30.10 -15.40 9.57
CA LYS A 74 -30.67 -16.62 8.95
C LYS A 74 -29.69 -17.38 8.04
N ASN A 75 -28.66 -16.71 7.54
CA ASN A 75 -27.77 -17.24 6.50
C ASN A 75 -26.28 -17.14 6.85
N SER A 76 -25.93 -16.56 8.00
CA SER A 76 -24.57 -16.37 8.48
C SER A 76 -24.21 -17.39 9.54
N HIS A 77 -22.93 -17.70 9.62
CA HIS A 77 -22.38 -18.44 10.73
C HIS A 77 -22.23 -17.53 11.95
N ILE A 78 -22.64 -18.01 13.12
CA ILE A 78 -22.45 -17.30 14.39
C ILE A 78 -21.77 -18.26 15.35
N SER A 79 -20.57 -17.87 15.77
CA SER A 79 -19.77 -18.57 16.76
C SER A 79 -20.05 -18.04 18.17
N ARG A 80 -19.78 -18.87 19.16
CA ARG A 80 -19.82 -18.48 20.57
C ARG A 80 -18.80 -17.37 20.87
N HIS A 81 -17.59 -17.48 20.30
CA HIS A 81 -16.57 -16.44 20.30
C HIS A 81 -17.06 -15.09 19.76
N PHE A 82 -17.86 -15.06 18.68
CA PHE A 82 -18.45 -13.84 18.15
C PHE A 82 -19.34 -13.13 19.17
N ILE A 83 -20.26 -13.87 19.81
CA ILE A 83 -21.18 -13.34 20.82
C ILE A 83 -20.41 -12.80 22.02
N HIS A 84 -19.37 -13.51 22.46
CA HIS A 84 -18.51 -13.06 23.55
C HIS A 84 -17.84 -11.70 23.22
N ARG A 85 -17.23 -11.58 22.04
CA ARG A 85 -16.57 -10.33 21.61
C ARG A 85 -17.56 -9.18 21.45
N LEU A 86 -18.78 -9.45 20.98
CA LEU A 86 -19.81 -8.42 20.82
C LEU A 86 -20.22 -7.81 22.16
N LYS A 87 -20.43 -8.64 23.19
CA LYS A 87 -20.75 -8.18 24.55
C LYS A 87 -19.65 -7.32 25.15
N LEU A 88 -18.38 -7.63 24.86
CA LEU A 88 -17.25 -6.87 25.37
C LEU A 88 -17.16 -5.47 24.73
N GLY A 89 -17.58 -5.32 23.47
CA GLY A 89 -17.48 -4.07 22.72
C GLY A 89 -18.74 -3.19 22.73
N TYR A 90 -19.93 -3.78 22.86
CA TYR A 90 -21.20 -3.05 22.79
C TYR A 90 -21.29 -1.94 23.85
N GLY A 91 -21.79 -0.76 23.44
CA GLY A 91 -21.94 0.43 24.29
C GLY A 91 -20.63 1.13 24.67
N LYS A 92 -19.46 0.60 24.31
CA LYS A 92 -18.15 1.18 24.65
C LYS A 92 -17.58 1.95 23.46
N ARG A 93 -17.57 3.27 23.57
CA ARG A 93 -17.12 4.17 22.49
C ARG A 93 -15.74 3.77 21.95
N GLY A 94 -15.65 3.65 20.63
CA GLY A 94 -14.39 3.32 19.95
C GLY A 94 -14.04 1.83 19.93
N LEU A 95 -14.93 0.95 20.41
CA LEU A 95 -14.78 -0.49 20.29
C LEU A 95 -15.67 -1.06 19.19
N TRP A 96 -15.30 -2.22 18.67
CA TRP A 96 -16.08 -2.96 17.68
C TRP A 96 -17.45 -3.33 18.24
N GLY A 97 -18.51 -3.06 17.46
CA GLY A 97 -19.89 -3.29 17.86
C GLY A 97 -20.49 -2.20 18.74
N SER A 98 -19.78 -1.08 18.97
CA SER A 98 -20.34 0.07 19.70
C SER A 98 -21.36 0.90 18.91
N ASN A 99 -21.44 0.67 17.60
CA ASN A 99 -22.14 1.46 16.59
C ASN A 99 -23.36 0.74 15.97
N ILE A 100 -23.87 -0.30 16.64
CA ILE A 100 -25.14 -0.96 16.29
C ILE A 100 -26.25 -0.50 17.23
N SER A 101 -27.50 -0.50 16.73
CA SER A 101 -28.65 -0.17 17.57
C SER A 101 -28.94 -1.24 18.61
N ASN A 102 -29.62 -0.85 19.69
CA ASN A 102 -29.99 -1.79 20.76
C ASN A 102 -30.87 -2.94 20.25
N ASP A 103 -31.81 -2.65 19.34
CA ASP A 103 -32.70 -3.66 18.76
C ASP A 103 -31.92 -4.72 17.97
N VAL A 104 -30.91 -4.28 17.20
CA VAL A 104 -30.02 -5.19 16.46
C VAL A 104 -29.15 -6.01 17.41
N TYR A 105 -28.59 -5.37 18.44
CA TYR A 105 -27.77 -6.06 19.45
C TYR A 105 -28.56 -7.16 20.17
N GLU A 106 -29.72 -6.82 20.72
CA GLU A 106 -30.62 -7.77 21.38
C GLU A 106 -31.05 -8.88 20.42
N ARG A 107 -31.30 -8.54 19.15
CA ARG A 107 -31.67 -9.55 18.16
C ARG A 107 -30.54 -10.55 17.89
N ILE A 108 -29.30 -10.09 17.77
CA ILE A 108 -28.12 -10.95 17.59
C ILE A 108 -27.93 -11.88 18.80
N LEU A 109 -28.02 -11.35 20.03
CA LEU A 109 -27.88 -12.16 21.25
C LEU A 109 -28.95 -13.24 21.37
N ASN A 110 -30.19 -12.90 21.04
CA ASN A 110 -31.33 -13.81 21.15
C ASN A 110 -31.40 -14.83 19.99
N TYR A 111 -30.63 -14.65 18.91
CA TYR A 111 -30.63 -15.60 17.79
C TYR A 111 -30.08 -16.98 18.18
N LYS A 112 -29.10 -17.03 19.09
CA LYS A 112 -28.60 -18.24 19.74
C LYS A 112 -28.45 -18.00 21.24
N ALA A 113 -29.58 -17.94 21.95
CA ALA A 113 -29.63 -17.61 23.37
C ALA A 113 -28.71 -18.48 24.25
N GLU A 114 -28.48 -19.74 23.88
CA GLU A 114 -27.53 -20.64 24.54
C GLU A 114 -26.08 -20.10 24.56
N TYR A 115 -25.66 -19.38 23.52
CA TYR A 115 -24.33 -18.74 23.47
C TYR A 115 -24.30 -17.48 24.33
N ALA A 116 -25.43 -16.79 24.47
CA ALA A 116 -25.53 -15.62 25.32
C ALA A 116 -25.42 -15.96 26.82
N SER A 117 -25.66 -17.19 27.25
CA SER A 117 -25.37 -17.60 28.64
C SER A 117 -23.92 -18.01 28.91
N CYS A 118 -23.11 -18.23 27.87
CA CYS A 118 -21.75 -18.74 28.04
C CYS A 118 -20.74 -17.60 28.28
N ASN A 119 -19.99 -17.68 29.38
CA ASN A 119 -18.84 -16.81 29.67
C ASN A 119 -17.50 -17.42 29.21
N CYS A 120 -17.58 -18.40 28.33
CA CYS A 120 -16.44 -19.14 27.83
C CYS A 120 -15.67 -18.34 26.77
N ASP A 121 -14.35 -18.31 26.91
CA ASP A 121 -13.43 -17.83 25.89
C ASP A 121 -12.86 -19.04 25.14
N ASP A 122 -13.42 -19.31 23.96
CA ASP A 122 -12.97 -20.39 23.07
C ASP A 122 -11.50 -20.24 22.68
N MET A 123 -11.05 -19.00 22.49
CA MET A 123 -9.68 -18.71 22.08
C MET A 123 -8.69 -19.06 23.20
N GLN A 124 -9.03 -18.69 24.44
CA GLN A 124 -8.24 -19.06 25.62
C GLN A 124 -8.28 -20.58 25.88
N SER A 125 -9.40 -21.23 25.60
CA SER A 125 -9.53 -22.69 25.73
C SER A 125 -8.60 -23.41 24.73
N ILE A 126 -8.55 -22.96 23.46
CA ILE A 126 -7.60 -23.48 22.46
C ILE A 126 -6.16 -23.25 22.89
N ARG A 127 -5.84 -22.06 23.42
CA ARG A 127 -4.50 -21.77 23.97
C ARG A 127 -4.10 -22.79 25.04
N GLN A 128 -4.97 -23.01 26.03
CA GLN A 128 -4.71 -23.95 27.12
C GLN A 128 -4.53 -25.40 26.62
N ILE A 129 -5.30 -25.80 25.61
CA ILE A 129 -5.15 -27.11 24.97
C ILE A 129 -3.76 -27.24 24.32
N LEU A 130 -3.32 -26.22 23.57
CA LEU A 130 -2.02 -26.21 22.90
C LEU A 130 -0.83 -26.14 23.87
N GLU A 131 -0.98 -25.45 24.99
CA GLU A 131 0.07 -25.31 26.03
C GLU A 131 0.10 -26.50 27.00
N GLY A 132 -0.99 -27.26 27.09
CA GLY A 132 -1.17 -28.39 28.00
C GLY A 132 -1.05 -29.76 27.33
N THR A 133 -1.76 -30.74 27.87
CA THR A 133 -1.82 -32.12 27.35
C THR A 133 -3.07 -32.37 26.51
N GLY A 134 -3.70 -31.33 25.98
CA GLY A 134 -4.91 -31.49 25.18
C GLY A 134 -4.62 -32.09 23.80
N SER A 135 -5.67 -32.52 23.11
CA SER A 135 -5.60 -33.25 21.85
C SER A 135 -6.23 -32.48 20.68
N GLU A 136 -5.96 -32.92 19.45
CA GLU A 136 -6.66 -32.46 18.25
C GLU A 136 -8.19 -32.54 18.41
N ASP A 137 -8.68 -33.60 19.07
CA ASP A 137 -10.10 -33.85 19.27
C ASP A 137 -10.76 -32.80 20.17
N ASP A 138 -10.02 -32.24 21.14
CA ASP A 138 -10.52 -31.19 22.02
C ASP A 138 -10.72 -29.88 21.23
N ILE A 139 -9.77 -29.52 20.37
CA ILE A 139 -9.91 -28.34 19.49
C ILE A 139 -11.02 -28.58 18.46
N ARG A 140 -11.09 -29.78 17.88
CA ARG A 140 -12.15 -30.15 16.93
C ARG A 140 -13.52 -30.00 17.58
N THR A 141 -13.68 -30.41 18.84
CA THR A 141 -14.91 -30.25 19.61
C THR A 141 -15.30 -28.77 19.74
N ILE A 142 -14.34 -27.88 20.01
CA ILE A 142 -14.59 -26.43 20.08
C ILE A 142 -15.05 -25.89 18.72
N ILE A 143 -14.44 -26.33 17.61
CA ILE A 143 -14.83 -25.89 16.26
C ILE A 143 -16.22 -26.41 15.88
N GLU A 144 -16.48 -27.71 16.03
CA GLU A 144 -17.71 -28.35 15.55
C GLU A 144 -18.92 -28.07 16.46
N ILE A 145 -18.75 -28.21 17.78
CA ILE A 145 -19.86 -28.08 18.72
C ILE A 145 -20.13 -26.61 19.06
N HIS A 146 -19.08 -25.83 19.32
CA HIS A 146 -19.21 -24.42 19.67
C HIS A 146 -19.16 -23.49 18.45
N ASN A 147 -19.10 -24.06 17.25
CA ASN A 147 -19.06 -23.32 15.99
C ASN A 147 -17.90 -22.32 15.95
N PHE A 148 -16.77 -22.61 16.60
CA PHE A 148 -15.69 -21.65 16.73
C PHE A 148 -15.09 -21.28 15.36
N THR A 149 -15.13 -19.98 15.07
CA THR A 149 -14.45 -19.36 13.93
C THR A 149 -13.66 -18.16 14.44
N PRO A 150 -12.36 -18.09 14.17
CA PRO A 150 -11.58 -16.92 14.54
C PRO A 150 -12.08 -15.69 13.76
N PHE A 151 -11.96 -14.54 14.40
CA PHE A 151 -12.18 -13.26 13.72
C PHE A 151 -11.12 -13.08 12.63
N PRO A 152 -11.43 -12.35 11.54
CA PRO A 152 -10.48 -12.18 10.46
C PRO A 152 -9.26 -11.39 10.95
N PRO A 153 -8.07 -11.61 10.36
CA PRO A 153 -6.92 -10.76 10.65
C PRO A 153 -7.18 -9.34 10.14
N SER A 154 -6.60 -8.34 10.81
CA SER A 154 -6.64 -6.96 10.30
C SER A 154 -5.92 -6.85 8.96
N SER A 155 -6.31 -5.93 8.08
CA SER A 155 -5.52 -5.63 6.88
C SER A 155 -4.10 -5.13 7.21
N THR A 156 -3.89 -4.60 8.42
CA THR A 156 -2.57 -4.24 8.98
C THR A 156 -1.72 -5.44 9.40
N PHE A 157 -2.24 -6.68 9.32
CA PHE A 157 -1.44 -7.89 9.52
C PHE A 157 -0.36 -8.08 8.45
N ARG A 158 -0.33 -7.23 7.41
CA ARG A 158 0.81 -7.09 6.50
C ARG A 158 2.11 -6.67 7.22
N THR A 159 2.02 -6.05 8.41
CA THR A 159 3.16 -5.36 9.06
C THR A 159 3.60 -5.96 10.40
N TYR A 160 2.80 -6.80 11.05
CA TYR A 160 3.15 -7.34 12.38
C TYR A 160 3.93 -8.64 12.30
N VAL A 161 5.25 -8.50 12.39
CA VAL A 161 6.21 -9.55 12.71
C VAL A 161 5.89 -10.06 14.12
N PHE A 162 5.58 -11.35 14.28
CA PHE A 162 5.33 -11.97 15.61
C PHE A 162 6.49 -11.78 16.62
N GLU A 163 7.66 -11.30 16.19
CA GLU A 163 8.83 -11.03 17.04
C GLU A 163 8.76 -9.68 17.80
N ASN A 164 7.96 -8.70 17.36
CA ASN A 164 7.94 -7.34 17.94
C ASN A 164 6.74 -7.04 18.84
N SER A 165 5.98 -8.04 19.31
CA SER A 165 4.78 -7.85 20.14
C SER A 165 5.07 -7.45 21.60
N ALA A 166 6.09 -6.64 21.83
CA ALA A 166 6.24 -5.83 23.06
C ALA A 166 5.46 -4.50 22.97
N ALA A 167 4.90 -4.16 21.80
CA ALA A 167 3.92 -3.07 21.70
C ALA A 167 2.56 -3.55 22.21
N GLU A 168 2.39 -3.53 23.54
CA GLU A 168 1.17 -3.79 24.33
C GLU A 168 -0.02 -2.84 24.04
N SER A 169 -0.18 -2.30 22.82
CA SER A 169 -1.20 -1.27 22.55
C SER A 169 -2.38 -1.69 21.66
N ASP A 170 -2.38 -2.89 21.10
CA ASP A 170 -3.57 -3.40 20.42
C ASP A 170 -4.60 -3.82 21.46
N ASN A 171 -5.41 -2.86 21.92
CA ASN A 171 -6.66 -3.20 22.60
C ASN A 171 -7.44 -4.13 21.67
N PRO A 172 -7.61 -5.43 21.99
CA PRO A 172 -8.25 -6.42 21.12
C PRO A 172 -9.66 -6.01 20.71
N HIS A 173 -10.23 -5.01 21.38
CA HIS A 173 -11.60 -4.58 21.18
C HIS A 173 -11.73 -3.34 20.28
N SER A 174 -10.65 -2.65 19.89
CA SER A 174 -10.76 -1.35 19.20
C SER A 174 -11.34 -1.47 17.79
N ASN A 175 -10.71 -2.26 16.92
CA ASN A 175 -11.12 -2.44 15.52
C ASN A 175 -11.93 -3.73 15.27
N GLY A 176 -11.97 -4.61 16.27
CA GLY A 176 -12.68 -5.89 16.26
C GLY A 176 -11.95 -7.02 15.56
N TYR A 177 -10.85 -6.80 14.85
CA TYR A 177 -10.11 -7.90 14.24
C TYR A 177 -9.46 -8.79 15.31
N ALA A 178 -9.03 -9.97 14.89
CA ALA A 178 -8.20 -10.81 15.74
C ALA A 178 -6.82 -10.17 15.91
N THR A 179 -6.31 -10.19 17.15
CA THR A 179 -4.96 -9.69 17.47
C THR A 179 -3.87 -10.62 16.95
N ALA A 180 -2.62 -10.14 16.92
CA ALA A 180 -1.47 -10.98 16.62
C ALA A 180 -1.35 -12.20 17.55
N SER A 181 -1.68 -12.05 18.83
CA SER A 181 -1.68 -13.13 19.82
C SER A 181 -2.75 -14.19 19.53
N GLU A 182 -3.97 -13.75 19.20
CA GLU A 182 -5.07 -14.65 18.81
C GLU A 182 -4.73 -15.38 17.50
N MET A 183 -4.18 -14.68 16.53
CA MET A 183 -3.73 -15.28 15.27
C MET A 183 -2.60 -16.29 15.47
N LYS A 184 -1.69 -16.04 16.41
CA LYS A 184 -0.65 -17.00 16.79
C LYS A 184 -1.23 -18.29 17.35
N ILE A 185 -2.27 -18.20 18.18
CA ILE A 185 -2.96 -19.39 18.73
C ILE A 185 -3.56 -20.22 17.60
N VAL A 186 -4.33 -19.59 16.72
CA VAL A 186 -4.99 -20.28 15.59
C VAL A 186 -3.95 -20.88 14.64
N ALA A 187 -2.89 -20.14 14.33
CA ALA A 187 -1.80 -20.62 13.49
C ALA A 187 -1.08 -21.82 14.11
N ASN A 188 -0.78 -21.78 15.41
CA ASN A 188 -0.21 -22.93 16.13
C ASN A 188 -1.14 -24.15 16.08
N ALA A 189 -2.47 -23.96 16.22
CA ALA A 189 -3.41 -25.05 16.10
C ALA A 189 -3.34 -25.74 14.73
N ILE A 190 -3.25 -24.97 13.64
CA ILE A 190 -3.14 -25.50 12.28
C ILE A 190 -1.79 -26.19 12.05
N ILE A 191 -0.70 -25.59 12.53
CA ILE A 191 0.65 -26.16 12.38
C ILE A 191 0.74 -27.50 13.11
N SER A 192 0.19 -27.58 14.32
CA SER A 192 0.18 -28.81 15.12
C SER A 192 -0.81 -29.85 14.58
N TYR A 193 -1.97 -29.41 14.09
CA TYR A 193 -3.06 -30.28 13.66
C TYR A 193 -3.67 -29.81 12.32
N PRO A 194 -3.02 -30.10 11.17
CA PRO A 194 -3.46 -29.57 9.88
C PRO A 194 -4.88 -29.97 9.45
N LYS A 195 -5.38 -31.12 9.95
CA LYS A 195 -6.75 -31.60 9.70
C LYS A 195 -7.84 -30.68 10.24
N LEU A 196 -7.52 -29.77 11.16
CA LEU A 196 -8.46 -28.77 11.65
C LEU A 196 -8.96 -27.83 10.52
N LEU A 197 -8.18 -27.66 9.44
CA LEU A 197 -8.64 -26.93 8.26
C LEU A 197 -9.90 -27.57 7.64
N ASP A 198 -9.96 -28.90 7.58
CA ASP A 198 -11.14 -29.60 7.07
C ASP A 198 -12.31 -29.46 8.02
N THR A 199 -12.06 -29.43 9.33
CA THR A 199 -13.07 -29.13 10.34
C THR A 199 -13.69 -27.74 10.14
N TRP A 200 -12.87 -26.70 9.93
CA TRP A 200 -13.36 -25.36 9.64
C TRP A 200 -14.15 -25.28 8.32
N ARG A 201 -13.65 -25.95 7.26
CA ARG A 201 -14.36 -26.02 5.97
C ARG A 201 -15.72 -26.71 6.12
N LYS A 202 -15.81 -27.77 6.94
CA LYS A 202 -17.08 -28.50 7.19
C LYS A 202 -18.14 -27.62 7.85
N ILE A 203 -17.75 -26.70 8.74
CA ILE A 203 -18.69 -25.74 9.35
C ILE A 203 -18.95 -24.49 8.48
N GLY A 204 -18.41 -24.46 7.26
CA GLY A 204 -18.69 -23.41 6.26
C GLY A 204 -17.61 -22.34 6.13
N TYR A 205 -16.45 -22.48 6.79
CA TYR A 205 -15.33 -21.54 6.66
C TYR A 205 -14.41 -21.96 5.51
N HIS A 206 -14.86 -21.69 4.29
CA HIS A 206 -14.19 -22.14 3.07
C HIS A 206 -12.92 -21.33 2.76
N GLU A 207 -12.88 -20.08 3.18
CA GLU A 207 -11.78 -19.12 2.97
C GLU A 207 -10.66 -19.24 4.01
N VAL A 208 -10.76 -20.19 4.96
CA VAL A 208 -9.84 -20.35 6.10
C VAL A 208 -8.36 -20.39 5.69
N THR A 209 -8.02 -21.01 4.56
CA THR A 209 -6.63 -21.05 4.07
C THR A 209 -6.17 -19.73 3.49
N THR A 210 -7.06 -18.93 2.91
CA THR A 210 -6.73 -17.60 2.40
C THR A 210 -6.54 -16.63 3.55
N ASP A 211 -7.47 -16.62 4.51
CA ASP A 211 -7.43 -15.70 5.65
C ASP A 211 -6.26 -16.00 6.60
N LEU A 212 -5.89 -17.28 6.73
CA LEU A 212 -4.83 -17.70 7.64
C LEU A 212 -3.48 -17.98 6.95
N GLU A 213 -3.35 -17.72 5.64
CA GLU A 213 -2.11 -17.96 4.90
C GLU A 213 -0.92 -17.23 5.53
N ASN A 214 -1.04 -15.93 5.73
CA ASN A 214 0.01 -15.11 6.30
C ASN A 214 0.41 -15.54 7.73
N PRO A 215 -0.51 -15.62 8.71
CA PRO A 215 -0.13 -16.00 10.07
C PRO A 215 0.43 -17.41 10.17
N VAL A 216 -0.13 -18.39 9.44
CA VAL A 216 0.36 -19.79 9.49
C VAL A 216 1.75 -19.91 8.88
N VAL A 217 1.98 -19.32 7.72
CA VAL A 217 3.27 -19.45 7.03
C VAL A 217 4.35 -18.66 7.77
N GLN A 218 4.08 -17.43 8.19
CA GLN A 218 5.04 -16.64 8.98
C GLN A 218 5.43 -17.35 10.28
N LEU A 219 4.46 -17.90 11.02
CA LEU A 219 4.74 -18.63 12.26
C LEU A 219 5.53 -19.92 11.99
N THR A 220 5.22 -20.63 10.90
CA THR A 220 5.99 -21.81 10.47
C THR A 220 7.44 -21.45 10.19
N LEU A 221 7.66 -20.35 9.46
CA LEU A 221 9.00 -19.87 9.13
C LEU A 221 9.76 -19.40 10.38
N LEU A 222 9.10 -18.68 11.30
CA LEU A 222 9.72 -18.32 12.58
C LEU A 222 10.19 -19.55 13.33
N ASN A 223 9.32 -20.54 13.50
CA ASN A 223 9.64 -21.77 14.24
C ASN A 223 10.90 -22.48 13.69
N ILE A 224 11.18 -22.40 12.38
CA ILE A 224 12.38 -23.01 11.79
C ILE A 224 13.59 -22.05 11.69
N CYS A 225 13.38 -20.74 11.66
CA CYS A 225 14.43 -19.73 11.50
C CYS A 225 14.92 -19.12 12.82
N SER A 226 14.15 -19.21 13.92
CA SER A 226 14.40 -18.45 15.16
C SER A 226 15.72 -18.81 15.86
N THR A 227 16.14 -20.08 15.83
CA THR A 227 17.28 -20.57 16.62
C THR A 227 18.56 -20.82 15.81
N SER A 228 18.43 -20.99 14.50
CA SER A 228 19.56 -21.26 13.59
C SER A 228 19.22 -20.88 12.17
N VAL A 229 20.23 -20.78 11.30
CA VAL A 229 20.01 -20.71 9.85
C VAL A 229 19.37 -22.02 9.39
N PRO A 230 18.14 -22.01 8.86
CA PRO A 230 17.49 -23.23 8.42
C PRO A 230 18.17 -23.74 7.14
N SER A 231 18.21 -25.06 6.95
CA SER A 231 18.62 -25.61 5.66
C SER A 231 17.53 -25.37 4.60
N ILE A 232 17.95 -25.22 3.34
CA ILE A 232 17.04 -25.12 2.19
C ILE A 232 16.04 -26.29 2.17
N GLN A 233 16.50 -27.50 2.51
CA GLN A 233 15.65 -28.69 2.58
C GLN A 233 14.56 -28.56 3.64
N THR A 234 14.89 -28.05 4.83
CA THR A 234 13.90 -27.83 5.90
C THR A 234 12.87 -26.77 5.50
N VAL A 235 13.31 -25.64 4.95
CA VAL A 235 12.40 -24.58 4.46
C VAL A 235 11.49 -25.14 3.37
N THR A 236 12.07 -25.79 2.36
CA THR A 236 11.33 -26.37 1.23
C THR A 236 10.29 -27.37 1.71
N GLN A 237 10.67 -28.30 2.58
CA GLN A 237 9.75 -29.32 3.09
C GLN A 237 8.56 -28.66 3.79
N LYS A 238 8.80 -27.69 4.68
CA LYS A 238 7.72 -27.00 5.39
C LYS A 238 6.80 -26.21 4.46
N LEU A 239 7.33 -25.54 3.46
CA LEU A 239 6.52 -24.83 2.46
C LEU A 239 5.67 -25.79 1.61
N CYS A 240 6.25 -26.92 1.18
CA CYS A 240 5.52 -27.98 0.47
C CYS A 240 4.43 -28.62 1.34
N ASP A 241 4.69 -28.84 2.64
CA ASP A 241 3.70 -29.35 3.59
C ASP A 241 2.51 -28.38 3.68
N LEU A 242 2.77 -27.07 3.77
CA LEU A 242 1.72 -26.05 3.80
C LEU A 242 0.92 -26.00 2.48
N GLN A 243 1.57 -26.16 1.33
CA GLN A 243 0.86 -26.26 0.05
C GLN A 243 -0.04 -27.49 -0.02
N SER A 244 0.41 -28.62 0.53
CA SER A 244 -0.34 -29.88 0.52
C SER A 244 -1.68 -29.79 1.26
N ILE A 245 -1.80 -28.86 2.21
CA ILE A 245 -3.02 -28.62 3.00
C ILE A 245 -3.85 -27.42 2.50
N GLY A 246 -3.41 -26.78 1.41
CA GLY A 246 -4.20 -25.81 0.65
C GLY A 246 -3.73 -24.35 0.72
N PHE A 247 -2.56 -24.05 1.30
CA PHE A 247 -1.98 -22.70 1.23
C PHE A 247 -1.33 -22.44 -0.14
N LEU A 248 -1.45 -21.22 -0.68
CA LEU A 248 -1.07 -20.88 -2.06
C LEU A 248 0.36 -20.35 -2.19
N LEU A 249 0.90 -19.79 -1.10
CA LEU A 249 2.19 -19.10 -1.04
C LEU A 249 2.28 -17.90 -1.98
N THR A 250 1.34 -16.95 -1.86
CA THR A 250 1.24 -15.78 -2.74
C THR A 250 2.50 -14.89 -2.76
N GLY A 251 2.67 -14.03 -3.78
CA GLY A 251 3.84 -13.13 -3.85
C GLY A 251 3.93 -12.18 -2.65
N THR A 252 2.80 -11.66 -2.20
CA THR A 252 2.68 -10.84 -1.00
C THR A 252 3.11 -11.57 0.26
N LEU A 253 2.85 -12.86 0.35
CA LEU A 253 3.34 -13.68 1.45
C LEU A 253 4.88 -13.79 1.44
N ILE A 254 5.48 -13.99 0.27
CA ILE A 254 6.94 -14.10 0.16
C ILE A 254 7.60 -12.78 0.58
N GLY A 255 7.07 -11.64 0.13
CA GLY A 255 7.52 -10.32 0.58
C GLY A 255 7.38 -10.13 2.10
N ASN A 256 6.25 -10.56 2.69
CA ASN A 256 6.06 -10.55 4.13
C ASN A 256 7.07 -11.44 4.88
N ALA A 257 7.41 -12.60 4.32
CA ALA A 257 8.38 -13.51 4.91
C ALA A 257 9.80 -12.92 4.89
N LEU A 258 10.15 -12.09 3.90
CA LEU A 258 11.44 -11.39 3.91
C LEU A 258 11.48 -10.28 4.97
N LEU A 259 10.40 -9.48 5.06
CA LEU A 259 10.28 -8.44 6.08
C LEU A 259 10.32 -9.02 7.50
N LEU A 260 9.76 -10.21 7.69
CA LEU A 260 9.80 -10.96 8.95
C LEU A 260 11.23 -11.22 9.46
N PHE A 261 12.19 -11.37 8.55
CA PHE A 261 13.59 -11.63 8.87
C PHE A 261 14.51 -10.50 8.40
N GLU A 262 14.01 -9.28 8.28
CA GLU A 262 14.71 -8.15 7.65
C GLU A 262 16.15 -7.99 8.16
N ARG A 263 16.35 -8.07 9.49
CA ARG A 263 17.68 -7.95 10.14
C ARG A 263 18.60 -9.17 9.99
N ARG A 264 18.09 -10.28 9.47
CA ARG A 264 18.78 -11.57 9.33
C ARG A 264 18.79 -12.09 7.90
N LEU A 265 18.42 -11.25 6.92
CA LEU A 265 18.35 -11.66 5.51
C LEU A 265 19.70 -12.10 4.95
N SER A 266 20.83 -11.59 5.47
CA SER A 266 22.16 -12.09 5.16
C SER A 266 22.32 -13.58 5.46
N ASP A 267 21.65 -14.07 6.50
CA ASP A 267 21.81 -15.42 7.03
C ASP A 267 20.75 -16.36 6.46
N VAL A 268 19.48 -15.92 6.43
CA VAL A 268 18.33 -16.79 6.08
C VAL A 268 17.77 -16.52 4.69
N GLY A 269 18.08 -15.38 4.09
CA GLY A 269 17.39 -14.89 2.89
C GLY A 269 17.48 -15.85 1.71
N GLU A 270 18.67 -16.42 1.44
CA GLU A 270 18.80 -17.29 0.26
C GLU A 270 18.16 -18.66 0.47
N SER A 271 18.11 -19.15 1.72
CA SER A 271 17.35 -20.35 2.07
C SER A 271 15.84 -20.14 1.89
N LEU A 272 15.34 -18.93 2.20
CA LEU A 272 13.95 -18.56 1.95
C LEU A 272 13.65 -18.48 0.45
N ILE A 273 14.45 -17.73 -0.31
CA ILE A 273 14.25 -17.57 -1.76
C ILE A 273 14.31 -18.92 -2.48
N GLU A 274 15.29 -19.76 -2.18
CA GLU A 274 15.40 -21.08 -2.79
C GLU A 274 14.27 -22.02 -2.35
N GLY A 275 13.89 -22.00 -1.07
CA GLY A 275 12.76 -22.77 -0.57
C GLY A 275 11.44 -22.40 -1.25
N PHE A 276 11.16 -21.11 -1.41
CA PHE A 276 9.98 -20.64 -2.15
C PHE A 276 10.05 -20.97 -3.63
N SER A 277 11.23 -20.85 -4.26
CA SER A 277 11.45 -21.22 -5.66
C SER A 277 11.09 -22.69 -5.92
N ILE A 278 11.56 -23.59 -5.05
CA ILE A 278 11.28 -25.03 -5.19
C ILE A 278 9.79 -25.32 -4.91
N ALA A 279 9.24 -24.81 -3.79
CA ALA A 279 7.85 -25.05 -3.41
C ALA A 279 6.87 -24.53 -4.48
N ARG A 280 7.15 -23.37 -5.08
CA ARG A 280 6.30 -22.77 -6.11
C ARG A 280 6.63 -23.22 -7.53
N LYS A 281 7.65 -24.05 -7.73
CA LYS A 281 8.10 -24.53 -9.05
C LYS A 281 8.39 -23.38 -10.02
N MET A 282 9.07 -22.35 -9.55
CA MET A 282 9.47 -21.17 -10.31
C MET A 282 10.96 -20.89 -10.11
N SER A 283 11.57 -20.06 -10.97
CA SER A 283 13.00 -19.78 -10.82
C SER A 283 13.27 -18.85 -9.62
N LYS A 284 14.49 -18.89 -9.06
CA LYS A 284 14.91 -17.94 -8.02
C LYS A 284 14.83 -16.48 -8.50
N ALA A 285 15.05 -16.25 -9.79
CA ALA A 285 14.92 -14.91 -10.39
C ALA A 285 13.46 -14.42 -10.34
N ASP A 286 12.50 -15.28 -10.69
CA ASP A 286 11.07 -14.94 -10.65
C ASP A 286 10.61 -14.65 -9.21
N VAL A 287 11.07 -15.44 -8.23
CA VAL A 287 10.77 -15.18 -6.80
C VAL A 287 11.28 -13.81 -6.39
N ARG A 288 12.53 -13.47 -6.73
CA ARG A 288 13.12 -12.17 -6.36
C ARG A 288 12.42 -11.00 -7.06
N GLU A 289 12.06 -11.15 -8.32
CA GLU A 289 11.27 -10.14 -9.05
C GLU A 289 9.89 -9.94 -8.41
N MET A 290 9.21 -11.03 -8.05
CA MET A 290 7.94 -10.96 -7.30
C MET A 290 8.10 -10.24 -5.96
N CYS A 291 9.17 -10.53 -5.21
CA CYS A 291 9.47 -9.84 -3.96
C CYS A 291 9.75 -8.36 -4.18
N LEU A 292 10.51 -8.00 -5.22
CA LEU A 292 10.82 -6.60 -5.53
C LEU A 292 9.55 -5.82 -5.87
N ILE A 293 8.72 -6.37 -6.76
CA ILE A 293 7.44 -5.76 -7.13
C ILE A 293 6.54 -5.59 -5.91
N ASP A 294 6.50 -6.58 -5.04
CA ASP A 294 5.65 -6.54 -3.85
C ASP A 294 6.19 -5.60 -2.77
N LEU A 295 7.51 -5.52 -2.54
CA LEU A 295 8.15 -4.55 -1.64
C LEU A 295 7.99 -3.11 -2.12
N LEU A 296 7.89 -2.91 -3.44
CA LEU A 296 7.57 -1.63 -4.07
C LEU A 296 6.05 -1.44 -4.30
N ASP A 297 5.18 -2.15 -3.58
CA ASP A 297 3.76 -1.81 -3.49
C ASP A 297 3.60 -0.54 -2.61
N PRO A 298 3.08 0.57 -3.15
CA PRO A 298 2.80 1.79 -2.39
C PRO A 298 2.01 1.55 -1.09
N ALA A 299 1.13 0.55 -1.08
CA ALA A 299 0.30 0.23 0.09
C ALA A 299 1.08 -0.41 1.25
N ARG A 300 2.34 -0.85 1.05
CA ARG A 300 3.15 -1.46 2.12
C ARG A 300 3.70 -0.47 3.12
N ASN A 301 3.95 0.78 2.72
CA ASN A 301 4.59 1.80 3.54
C ASN A 301 5.81 1.27 4.33
N ILE A 302 6.85 0.81 3.62
CA ILE A 302 8.04 0.23 4.26
C ILE A 302 8.73 1.25 5.19
N GLU A 303 9.11 0.80 6.39
CA GLU A 303 9.76 1.60 7.45
C GLU A 303 11.28 1.44 7.49
N GLN A 304 11.81 0.38 6.88
CA GLN A 304 13.23 0.07 6.74
C GLN A 304 13.53 -0.31 5.29
N HIS A 305 14.79 -0.20 4.90
CA HIS A 305 15.23 -0.49 3.54
C HIS A 305 16.05 -1.77 3.42
N ASP A 306 16.29 -2.52 4.51
CA ASP A 306 17.22 -3.66 4.47
C ASP A 306 16.67 -4.79 3.61
N ALA A 307 15.36 -5.05 3.67
CA ALA A 307 14.71 -6.03 2.79
C ALA A 307 14.73 -5.59 1.33
N LEU A 308 14.51 -4.30 1.07
CA LEU A 308 14.57 -3.72 -0.27
C LEU A 308 15.99 -3.79 -0.83
N ASP A 309 16.99 -3.43 -0.03
CA ASP A 309 18.40 -3.47 -0.39
C ASP A 309 18.85 -4.89 -0.72
N TYR A 310 18.52 -5.83 0.15
CA TYR A 310 18.81 -7.25 -0.04
C TYR A 310 18.28 -7.77 -1.38
N ILE A 311 17.01 -7.46 -1.70
CA ILE A 311 16.40 -7.93 -2.95
C ILE A 311 16.98 -7.23 -4.16
N ILE A 312 17.15 -5.90 -4.14
CA ILE A 312 17.72 -5.15 -5.25
C ILE A 312 19.14 -5.65 -5.59
N ASN A 313 19.96 -5.95 -4.58
CA ASN A 313 21.32 -6.45 -4.80
C ASN A 313 21.35 -7.91 -5.31
N SER A 314 20.22 -8.62 -5.24
CA SER A 314 20.10 -10.02 -5.64
C SER A 314 19.44 -10.25 -7.01
N VAL A 315 18.85 -9.20 -7.61
CA VAL A 315 18.17 -9.29 -8.92
C VAL A 315 19.09 -8.92 -10.08
N ASN A 316 18.81 -9.52 -11.24
CA ASN A 316 19.50 -9.17 -12.48
C ASN A 316 18.92 -7.89 -13.09
N ASN A 317 19.77 -6.91 -13.40
CA ASN A 317 19.35 -5.62 -13.96
C ASN A 317 18.29 -4.92 -13.09
N PRO A 318 18.66 -4.48 -11.87
CA PRO A 318 17.72 -3.94 -10.88
C PRO A 318 16.92 -2.75 -11.41
N GLU A 319 17.54 -1.83 -12.15
CA GLU A 319 16.85 -0.63 -12.67
C GLU A 319 15.66 -0.99 -13.55
N LYS A 320 15.83 -1.95 -14.46
CA LYS A 320 14.75 -2.42 -15.33
C LYS A 320 13.58 -3.02 -14.54
N GLN A 321 13.88 -3.80 -13.51
CA GLN A 321 12.83 -4.44 -12.69
C GLN A 321 12.12 -3.44 -11.79
N ILE A 322 12.84 -2.46 -11.23
CA ILE A 322 12.25 -1.37 -10.45
C ILE A 322 11.30 -0.54 -11.32
N LEU A 323 11.71 -0.20 -12.54
CA LEU A 323 10.84 0.52 -13.49
C LEU A 323 9.57 -0.29 -13.84
N SER A 324 9.70 -1.60 -14.07
CA SER A 324 8.55 -2.48 -14.29
C SER A 324 7.58 -2.49 -13.08
N ALA A 325 8.12 -2.52 -11.86
CA ALA A 325 7.32 -2.43 -10.64
C ALA A 325 6.60 -1.07 -10.55
N PHE A 326 7.30 0.02 -10.82
CA PHE A 326 6.78 1.38 -10.85
C PHE A 326 5.66 1.57 -11.88
N GLU A 327 5.84 1.05 -13.09
CA GLU A 327 4.84 1.04 -14.15
C GLU A 327 3.60 0.23 -13.75
N LYS A 328 3.79 -0.94 -13.12
CA LYS A 328 2.69 -1.79 -12.63
C LYS A 328 1.77 -1.02 -11.67
N TYR A 329 2.35 -0.20 -10.79
CA TYR A 329 1.54 0.60 -9.87
C TYR A 329 1.07 1.92 -10.46
N SER A 330 1.44 2.26 -11.70
CA SER A 330 0.98 3.48 -12.41
C SER A 330 1.22 4.74 -11.57
N ILE A 331 2.49 5.06 -11.37
CA ILE A 331 2.89 6.27 -10.62
C ILE A 331 2.63 7.54 -11.44
N VAL A 332 2.89 7.48 -12.75
CA VAL A 332 2.67 8.59 -13.68
C VAL A 332 1.64 8.15 -14.71
N GLU A 333 0.44 8.75 -14.70
CA GLU A 333 -0.54 8.54 -15.77
C GLU A 333 0.01 9.10 -17.08
N ASN A 334 -0.05 8.30 -18.16
CA ASN A 334 0.34 8.73 -19.49
C ASN A 334 -0.67 9.78 -20.01
N GLY A 335 -0.37 11.07 -19.85
CA GLY A 335 -0.85 12.13 -20.74
C GLY A 335 -1.68 13.26 -20.11
N ASN A 336 -1.22 14.49 -20.34
CA ASN A 336 -1.89 15.81 -20.46
C ASN A 336 -2.99 16.26 -19.48
N ASN A 337 -3.44 15.44 -18.54
CA ASN A 337 -4.32 15.85 -17.44
C ASN A 337 -4.08 14.91 -16.25
N PRO A 338 -3.05 15.17 -15.43
CA PRO A 338 -2.89 14.46 -14.17
C PRO A 338 -4.19 14.60 -13.36
N SER A 339 -4.84 13.48 -13.09
CA SER A 339 -6.05 13.47 -12.28
C SER A 339 -5.76 14.08 -10.90
N LEU A 340 -6.73 14.83 -10.36
CA LEU A 340 -6.69 15.47 -9.03
C LEU A 340 -6.47 14.48 -7.85
N SER A 341 -6.27 13.18 -8.11
CA SER A 341 -5.97 12.16 -7.10
C SER A 341 -4.52 12.14 -6.61
N HIS A 342 -3.60 12.94 -7.19
CA HIS A 342 -2.18 12.94 -6.83
C HIS A 342 -1.77 14.10 -5.90
N VAL A 343 -2.48 14.27 -4.78
CA VAL A 343 -2.12 15.31 -3.79
C VAL A 343 -0.86 14.95 -3.00
N PHE A 344 -0.44 13.69 -3.01
CA PHE A 344 0.67 13.17 -2.21
C PHE A 344 1.58 12.25 -3.01
N LEU A 345 2.85 12.18 -2.59
CA LEU A 345 3.79 11.17 -3.08
C LEU A 345 3.26 9.77 -2.73
N LYS A 346 3.34 8.86 -3.70
CA LYS A 346 2.78 7.52 -3.63
C LYS A 346 3.57 6.59 -2.72
N TYR A 347 4.89 6.78 -2.64
CA TYR A 347 5.78 5.97 -1.81
C TYR A 347 6.19 6.62 -0.51
N SER A 348 6.62 5.77 0.44
CA SER A 348 7.25 6.21 1.67
C SER A 348 8.61 6.92 1.41
N PRO A 349 9.06 7.82 2.30
CA PRO A 349 10.33 8.54 2.18
C PRO A 349 11.53 7.65 1.89
N ILE A 350 11.48 6.45 2.48
CA ILE A 350 12.56 5.48 2.43
C ILE A 350 12.78 4.98 1.01
N VAL A 351 11.72 4.76 0.24
CA VAL A 351 11.83 4.33 -1.16
C VAL A 351 12.53 5.41 -1.99
N TYR A 352 12.04 6.66 -1.92
CA TYR A 352 12.62 7.78 -2.69
C TYR A 352 14.10 7.99 -2.40
N ARG A 353 14.46 8.01 -1.11
CA ARG A 353 15.86 8.15 -0.65
C ARG A 353 16.72 6.99 -1.09
N HIS A 354 16.20 5.77 -0.96
CA HIS A 354 16.93 4.58 -1.34
C HIS A 354 17.24 4.57 -2.84
N MET A 355 16.33 5.07 -3.69
CA MET A 355 16.57 5.13 -5.14
C MET A 355 17.68 6.11 -5.55
N LEU A 356 17.99 7.14 -4.75
CA LEU A 356 19.08 8.08 -5.08
C LEU A 356 20.45 7.41 -5.26
N ARG A 357 20.65 6.21 -4.68
CA ARG A 357 21.88 5.43 -4.82
C ARG A 357 22.20 4.99 -6.26
N PHE A 358 21.19 4.96 -7.14
CA PHE A 358 21.40 4.64 -8.55
C PHE A 358 22.03 5.81 -9.34
N GLY A 359 22.08 7.00 -8.72
CA GLY A 359 22.73 8.18 -9.28
C GLY A 359 21.88 8.94 -10.30
N ALA A 360 22.26 10.19 -10.58
CA ALA A 360 21.44 11.16 -11.31
C ALA A 360 21.04 10.77 -12.75
N LYS A 361 21.82 9.87 -13.37
CA LYS A 361 21.57 9.41 -14.74
C LYS A 361 20.68 8.17 -14.80
N SER A 362 20.31 7.62 -13.65
CA SER A 362 19.47 6.43 -13.60
C SER A 362 18.05 6.76 -14.10
N PRO A 363 17.47 5.91 -14.98
CA PRO A 363 16.08 6.08 -15.37
C PRO A 363 15.12 5.89 -14.19
N VAL A 364 15.52 5.19 -13.13
CA VAL A 364 14.70 5.00 -11.91
C VAL A 364 14.48 6.32 -11.18
N VAL A 365 15.55 7.06 -10.90
CA VAL A 365 15.43 8.37 -10.21
C VAL A 365 14.79 9.42 -11.09
N GLY A 366 15.05 9.38 -12.41
CA GLY A 366 14.37 10.25 -13.38
C GLY A 366 12.87 9.99 -13.40
N TYR A 367 12.46 8.72 -13.33
CA TYR A 367 11.05 8.34 -13.25
C TYR A 367 10.38 8.89 -11.97
N LEU A 368 11.01 8.74 -10.80
CA LEU A 368 10.49 9.28 -9.54
C LEU A 368 10.50 10.81 -9.50
N MET A 369 11.49 11.46 -10.13
CA MET A 369 11.55 12.91 -10.24
C MET A 369 10.30 13.48 -10.92
N LYS A 370 9.73 12.78 -11.91
CA LYS A 370 8.46 13.20 -12.54
C LYS A 370 7.34 13.30 -11.53
N GLU A 371 7.15 12.26 -10.72
CA GLU A 371 6.13 12.22 -9.68
C GLU A 371 6.35 13.34 -8.66
N ILE A 372 7.59 13.48 -8.19
CA ILE A 372 7.97 14.51 -7.21
C ILE A 372 7.61 15.90 -7.72
N VAL A 373 7.92 16.20 -8.98
CA VAL A 373 7.58 17.49 -9.62
C VAL A 373 6.07 17.66 -9.79
N ILE A 374 5.36 16.62 -10.25
CA ILE A 374 3.89 16.67 -10.42
C ILE A 374 3.23 17.02 -9.09
N VAL A 375 3.57 16.28 -8.01
CA VAL A 375 3.01 16.54 -6.68
C VAL A 375 3.37 17.95 -6.22
N ASN A 376 4.66 18.33 -6.27
CA ASN A 376 5.09 19.64 -5.76
C ASN A 376 4.52 20.86 -6.53
N THR A 377 4.19 20.69 -7.81
CA THR A 377 3.57 21.76 -8.63
C THR A 377 2.05 21.86 -8.44
N GLN A 378 1.39 20.79 -8.00
CA GLN A 378 -0.06 20.76 -7.79
C GLN A 378 -0.50 21.09 -6.36
N ILE A 379 0.43 21.09 -5.39
CA ILE A 379 0.15 21.48 -4.01
C ILE A 379 -0.35 22.94 -3.98
N ILE A 380 -1.65 23.11 -3.74
CA ILE A 380 -2.27 24.39 -3.44
C ILE A 380 -1.82 24.80 -2.02
N ASN A 381 -1.72 26.10 -1.75
CA ASN A 381 -1.42 26.67 -0.42
C ASN A 381 -2.54 26.37 0.62
N THR A 382 -2.83 25.10 0.88
CA THR A 382 -3.65 24.62 1.98
C THR A 382 -2.77 24.37 3.20
N GLU A 383 -3.39 24.35 4.38
CA GLU A 383 -2.73 24.22 5.68
C GLU A 383 -1.61 23.17 5.70
N ASP A 384 -0.49 23.56 6.34
CA ASP A 384 0.76 22.82 6.48
C ASP A 384 0.50 21.41 7.04
N SER A 385 0.44 20.41 6.17
CA SER A 385 0.34 19.00 6.56
C SER A 385 1.69 18.33 6.42
N ASP A 386 1.94 17.32 7.26
CA ASP A 386 3.21 16.59 7.31
C ASP A 386 3.55 15.97 5.94
N GLU A 387 2.54 15.55 5.17
CA GLU A 387 2.72 14.99 3.84
C GLU A 387 3.21 16.03 2.80
N LEU A 388 2.80 17.29 2.93
CA LEU A 388 3.25 18.38 2.04
C LEU A 388 4.70 18.79 2.34
N ARG A 389 5.04 18.86 3.64
CA ARG A 389 6.42 19.08 4.08
C ARG A 389 7.32 17.93 3.62
N TYR A 390 6.81 16.71 3.68
CA TYR A 390 7.50 15.52 3.19
C TYR A 390 7.79 15.60 1.68
N ALA A 391 6.79 15.92 0.86
CA ALA A 391 6.98 16.06 -0.59
C ALA A 391 8.00 17.15 -0.95
N ALA A 392 8.00 18.27 -0.21
CA ALA A 392 8.98 19.33 -0.39
C ALA A 392 10.40 18.90 -0.01
N ASN A 393 10.58 18.17 1.10
CA ASN A 393 11.89 17.68 1.53
C ASN A 393 12.47 16.68 0.52
N ILE A 394 11.66 15.78 -0.04
CA ILE A 394 12.12 14.85 -1.07
C ILE A 394 12.53 15.59 -2.36
N LEU A 395 11.81 16.65 -2.75
CA LEU A 395 12.24 17.49 -3.87
C LEU A 395 13.61 18.13 -3.61
N ASP A 396 13.84 18.65 -2.40
CA ASP A 396 15.13 19.24 -2.02
C ASP A 396 16.27 18.22 -2.13
N GLU A 397 16.04 17.00 -1.63
CA GLU A 397 17.00 15.89 -1.70
C GLU A 397 17.33 15.50 -3.15
N TYR A 398 16.32 15.43 -4.02
CA TYR A 398 16.50 15.13 -5.45
C TYR A 398 17.20 16.26 -6.20
N CYS A 399 16.87 17.52 -5.92
CA CYS A 399 17.59 18.65 -6.50
C CYS A 399 19.04 18.71 -6.03
N ALA A 400 19.32 18.43 -4.75
CA ALA A 400 20.67 18.37 -4.21
C ALA A 400 21.50 17.22 -4.81
N ALA A 401 20.85 16.12 -5.22
CA ALA A 401 21.48 15.00 -5.91
C ALA A 401 21.61 15.22 -7.44
N ASP A 402 21.38 16.44 -7.93
CA ASP A 402 21.48 16.82 -9.34
C ASP A 402 20.60 15.98 -10.30
N ILE A 403 19.45 15.50 -9.82
CA ILE A 403 18.53 14.75 -10.66
C ILE A 403 17.91 15.70 -11.71
N PRO A 404 18.02 15.38 -13.02
CA PRO A 404 17.57 16.29 -14.08
C PRO A 404 16.05 16.40 -14.13
N PHE A 405 15.56 17.61 -14.45
CA PHE A 405 14.15 17.84 -14.75
C PHE A 405 13.83 17.38 -16.18
N GLU A 406 12.62 16.85 -16.38
CA GLU A 406 12.13 16.55 -17.73
C GLU A 406 11.43 17.76 -18.35
N ARG A 407 11.79 18.06 -19.61
CA ARG A 407 11.17 19.12 -20.41
C ARG A 407 9.65 18.97 -20.56
N SER A 408 9.17 17.73 -20.62
CA SER A 408 7.74 17.40 -20.71
C SER A 408 6.91 17.92 -19.52
N LEU A 409 7.54 18.22 -18.39
CA LEU A 409 6.90 18.72 -17.17
C LEU A 409 6.82 20.25 -17.13
N LEU A 410 7.44 20.96 -18.08
CA LEU A 410 7.40 22.43 -18.16
C LEU A 410 5.98 23.04 -18.09
N PRO A 411 4.94 22.45 -18.72
CA PRO A 411 3.57 22.95 -18.56
C PRO A 411 3.11 23.03 -17.10
N LEU A 412 3.55 22.14 -16.22
CA LEU A 412 3.12 22.10 -14.82
C LEU A 412 3.66 23.29 -14.02
N PHE A 413 4.84 23.79 -14.36
CA PHE A 413 5.43 24.95 -13.70
C PHE A 413 4.71 26.27 -14.05
N LYS A 414 4.03 26.33 -15.19
CA LYS A 414 3.22 27.48 -15.61
C LYS A 414 2.07 27.76 -14.63
N GLU A 415 1.46 26.70 -14.12
CA GLU A 415 0.30 26.74 -13.23
C GLU A 415 0.67 26.52 -11.76
N CYS A 416 1.95 26.23 -11.48
CA CYS A 416 2.46 25.94 -10.15
C CYS A 416 2.27 27.14 -9.21
N PRO A 417 1.46 27.07 -8.15
CA PRO A 417 1.19 28.20 -7.26
C PRO A 417 2.36 28.50 -6.31
N ARG A 418 3.33 27.59 -6.19
CA ARG A 418 4.47 27.70 -5.27
C ARG A 418 5.72 28.19 -5.98
N THR A 419 6.44 29.11 -5.34
CA THR A 419 7.69 29.67 -5.87
C THR A 419 8.87 28.68 -5.81
N LYS A 420 8.85 27.74 -4.85
CA LYS A 420 9.98 26.82 -4.60
C LYS A 420 10.27 25.87 -5.77
N PRO A 421 9.31 25.12 -6.35
CA PRO A 421 9.57 24.27 -7.52
C PRO A 421 10.05 25.06 -8.73
N ILE A 422 9.47 26.25 -8.98
CA ILE A 422 9.89 27.16 -10.07
C ILE A 422 11.35 27.59 -9.87
N SER A 423 11.72 27.92 -8.64
CA SER A 423 13.09 28.30 -8.27
C SER A 423 14.09 27.17 -8.50
N TYR A 424 13.75 25.92 -8.14
CA TYR A 424 14.62 24.78 -8.43
C TYR A 424 14.83 24.56 -9.93
N LEU A 425 13.81 24.82 -10.76
CA LEU A 425 13.95 24.73 -12.20
C LEU A 425 14.88 25.83 -12.74
N PHE A 426 14.57 27.12 -12.51
CA PHE A 426 15.29 28.23 -13.14
C PHE A 426 16.63 28.56 -12.46
N LYS A 427 16.64 28.67 -11.14
CA LYS A 427 17.80 29.10 -10.35
C LYS A 427 18.73 27.94 -9.97
N GLY A 428 18.21 26.71 -9.98
CA GLY A 428 18.97 25.49 -9.75
C GLY A 428 19.39 24.82 -11.06
N TYR A 429 18.50 23.97 -11.59
CA TYR A 429 18.79 23.06 -12.70
C TYR A 429 19.19 23.78 -14.00
N LEU A 430 18.39 24.74 -14.48
CA LEU A 430 18.69 25.46 -15.72
C LEU A 430 19.92 26.34 -15.56
N ALA A 431 20.09 27.03 -14.43
CA ALA A 431 21.30 27.78 -14.16
C ALA A 431 22.55 26.90 -14.30
N LYS A 432 22.56 25.73 -13.66
CA LYS A 432 23.66 24.76 -13.76
C LYS A 432 23.84 24.22 -15.18
N LEU A 433 22.76 23.88 -15.87
CA LEU A 433 22.80 23.37 -17.26
C LEU A 433 23.45 24.37 -18.22
N PHE A 434 23.28 25.68 -17.99
CA PHE A 434 23.85 26.76 -18.80
C PHE A 434 25.19 27.28 -18.26
N GLY A 435 25.74 26.65 -17.22
CA GLY A 435 27.02 27.04 -16.64
C GLY A 435 26.99 28.36 -15.86
N PHE A 436 25.83 28.76 -15.35
CA PHE A 436 25.71 29.90 -14.43
C PHE A 436 26.13 29.47 -13.02
N GLU A 437 26.83 30.34 -12.29
CA GLU A 437 27.05 30.15 -10.86
C GLU A 437 25.69 30.15 -10.16
N ALA A 438 25.20 28.96 -9.79
CA ALA A 438 23.96 28.83 -9.07
C ALA A 438 24.09 29.58 -7.73
N GLN A 439 23.32 30.67 -7.55
CA GLN A 439 23.20 31.35 -6.27
C GLN A 439 22.35 30.50 -5.30
N HIS A 440 22.81 29.30 -4.97
CA HIS A 440 22.21 28.54 -3.89
C HIS A 440 23.00 28.79 -2.60
N GLN A 441 22.33 29.39 -1.61
CA GLN A 441 22.66 29.11 -0.21
C GLN A 441 22.58 27.59 -0.04
N SER A 442 23.71 26.98 0.28
CA SER A 442 23.81 25.54 0.53
C SER A 442 22.84 25.16 1.65
N PHE A 443 21.78 24.42 1.30
CA PHE A 443 21.03 23.67 2.29
C PHE A 443 21.79 22.38 2.55
N SER A 444 22.03 22.10 3.84
CA SER A 444 22.88 21.01 4.31
C SER A 444 22.45 19.67 3.72
N ALA A 445 23.23 19.15 2.77
CA ALA A 445 23.16 17.77 2.33
C ALA A 445 24.12 16.94 3.19
N SER A 446 23.60 15.90 3.83
CA SER A 446 24.41 14.81 4.35
C SER A 446 25.07 14.05 3.19
N GLN A 447 26.35 13.76 3.38
CA GLN A 447 27.31 13.11 2.47
C GLN A 447 26.70 12.12 1.45
N ILE A 448 26.68 12.51 0.18
CA ILE A 448 26.55 11.63 -0.99
C ILE A 448 27.85 11.77 -1.80
N PRO A 449 28.43 10.70 -2.37
CA PRO A 449 29.70 10.80 -3.09
C PRO A 449 29.57 11.62 -4.36
N GLU A 450 30.48 12.58 -4.55
CA GLU A 450 30.68 13.27 -5.83
C GLU A 450 31.17 12.27 -6.89
N ILE A 451 30.43 12.17 -8.00
CA ILE A 451 30.90 11.50 -9.21
C ILE A 451 30.95 12.56 -10.32
N ASP A 452 32.17 12.94 -10.68
CA ASP A 452 32.42 13.73 -11.89
C ASP A 452 32.04 12.92 -13.13
N VAL A 453 31.07 13.40 -13.91
CA VAL A 453 30.86 12.87 -15.27
C VAL A 453 30.70 14.00 -16.28
N ILE A 454 31.68 14.04 -17.18
CA ILE A 454 31.74 14.84 -18.40
C ILE A 454 30.64 14.36 -19.37
N THR A 455 29.59 15.16 -19.58
CA THR A 455 28.74 15.06 -20.78
C THR A 455 29.52 15.58 -21.98
N SER A 456 29.39 14.94 -23.15
CA SER A 456 30.03 15.47 -24.37
C SER A 456 29.44 16.85 -24.68
N PRO A 457 30.26 17.87 -25.00
CA PRO A 457 29.81 19.26 -25.18
C PRO A 457 28.59 19.41 -26.11
N THR A 458 28.55 18.63 -27.18
CA THR A 458 27.49 18.65 -28.21
C THR A 458 26.10 18.22 -27.71
N GLN A 459 26.00 17.30 -26.75
CA GLN A 459 24.71 16.88 -26.19
C GLN A 459 24.13 17.93 -25.23
N THR A 460 25.00 18.64 -24.52
CA THR A 460 24.61 19.71 -23.61
C THR A 460 24.06 20.92 -24.38
N GLU A 461 24.69 21.31 -25.49
CA GLU A 461 24.25 22.43 -26.34
C GLU A 461 22.87 22.18 -26.97
N GLU A 462 22.62 20.97 -27.47
CA GLU A 462 21.31 20.63 -28.03
C GLU A 462 20.22 20.66 -26.95
N LEU A 463 20.50 20.13 -25.76
CA LEU A 463 19.57 20.15 -24.64
C LEU A 463 19.26 21.59 -24.18
N GLN A 464 20.28 22.46 -24.09
CA GLN A 464 20.13 23.88 -23.79
C GLN A 464 19.22 24.57 -24.81
N ARG A 465 19.47 24.37 -26.11
CA ARG A 465 18.65 24.92 -27.20
C ARG A 465 17.18 24.57 -27.02
N LEU A 466 16.93 23.29 -26.80
CA LEU A 466 15.58 22.76 -26.70
C LEU A 466 14.83 23.29 -25.47
N TRP A 467 15.51 23.48 -24.33
CA TRP A 467 14.94 24.17 -23.17
C TRP A 467 14.58 25.62 -23.47
N LEU A 468 15.45 26.37 -24.15
CA LEU A 468 15.15 27.76 -24.55
C LEU A 468 13.93 27.85 -25.46
N GLU A 469 13.85 26.98 -26.47
CA GLU A 469 12.72 26.91 -27.41
C GLU A 469 11.40 26.65 -26.67
N ASP A 470 11.39 25.69 -25.75
CA ASP A 470 10.19 25.36 -24.98
C ASP A 470 9.78 26.51 -24.05
N ILE A 471 10.71 27.02 -23.23
CA ILE A 471 10.42 28.13 -22.29
C ILE A 471 9.93 29.35 -23.05
N GLN A 472 10.55 29.69 -24.18
CA GLN A 472 10.13 30.80 -25.03
C GLN A 472 8.70 30.61 -25.55
N LYS A 473 8.35 29.38 -25.98
CA LYS A 473 7.00 29.07 -26.43
C LYS A 473 5.98 29.26 -25.30
N PHE A 474 6.32 28.87 -24.06
CA PHE A 474 5.43 29.04 -22.91
C PHE A 474 5.26 30.52 -22.51
N VAL A 475 6.35 31.29 -22.46
CA VAL A 475 6.30 32.72 -22.08
C VAL A 475 5.51 33.56 -23.09
N LYS A 476 5.55 33.20 -24.39
CA LYS A 476 4.80 33.86 -25.45
C LYS A 476 3.31 33.49 -25.51
N SER A 477 2.88 32.43 -24.81
CA SER A 477 1.46 32.04 -24.80
C SER A 477 0.62 33.01 -23.97
N GLU A 478 -0.48 33.53 -24.53
CA GLU A 478 -1.39 34.49 -23.85
C GLU A 478 -2.22 33.87 -22.71
N GLU A 479 -2.18 32.55 -22.55
CA GLU A 479 -2.83 31.83 -21.45
C GLU A 479 -2.20 32.17 -20.09
N LEU A 480 -3.00 32.16 -19.02
CA LEU A 480 -2.61 32.42 -17.63
C LEU A 480 -1.30 31.69 -17.24
N VAL A 481 -0.17 32.40 -17.28
CA VAL A 481 1.11 31.98 -16.70
C VAL A 481 1.24 32.63 -15.33
N ASN A 482 1.62 31.86 -14.31
CA ASN A 482 1.96 32.39 -12.99
C ASN A 482 3.02 33.52 -13.11
N ASP A 483 2.76 34.66 -12.46
CA ASP A 483 3.65 35.83 -12.44
C ASP A 483 5.06 35.47 -11.96
N GLU A 484 5.19 34.54 -11.02
CA GLU A 484 6.48 34.03 -10.54
C GLU A 484 7.24 33.30 -11.65
N PHE A 485 6.56 32.44 -12.41
CA PHE A 485 7.17 31.73 -13.54
C PHE A 485 7.66 32.72 -14.59
N LYS A 486 6.84 33.73 -14.95
CA LYS A 486 7.23 34.80 -15.88
C LYS A 486 8.44 35.56 -15.37
N THR A 487 8.44 35.93 -14.10
CA THR A 487 9.53 36.69 -13.47
C THR A 487 10.83 35.90 -13.55
N GLN A 488 10.84 34.65 -13.09
CA GLN A 488 12.05 33.82 -13.10
C GLN A 488 12.51 33.45 -14.52
N ALA A 489 11.59 33.22 -15.45
CA ALA A 489 11.94 32.99 -16.85
C ALA A 489 12.61 34.23 -17.47
N THR A 490 12.09 35.42 -17.17
CA THR A 490 12.65 36.70 -17.65
C THR A 490 14.04 36.95 -17.06
N GLU A 491 14.22 36.73 -15.75
CA GLU A 491 15.52 36.77 -15.08
C GLU A 491 16.51 35.80 -15.73
N PHE A 492 16.10 34.57 -15.99
CA PHE A 492 16.91 33.55 -16.64
C PHE A 492 17.33 33.96 -18.06
N PHE A 493 16.42 34.48 -18.89
CA PHE A 493 16.77 34.97 -20.24
C PHE A 493 17.71 36.17 -20.21
N ALA A 494 17.58 37.07 -19.22
CA ALA A 494 18.50 38.18 -19.04
C ALA A 494 19.93 37.70 -18.73
N LEU A 495 20.07 36.64 -17.91
CA LEU A 495 21.35 35.98 -17.62
C LEU A 495 21.93 35.30 -18.87
N CYS A 496 21.12 34.60 -19.66
CA CYS A 496 21.57 34.04 -20.94
C CYS A 496 22.12 35.12 -21.88
N CYS A 497 21.47 36.29 -21.95
CA CYS A 497 21.87 37.40 -22.81
C CYS A 497 23.19 38.06 -22.38
N SER A 498 23.48 38.13 -21.08
CA SER A 498 24.65 38.84 -20.55
C SER A 498 25.96 38.05 -20.69
N MET A 499 25.89 36.73 -20.69
CA MET A 499 27.05 35.83 -20.65
C MET A 499 27.51 35.33 -22.03
N HIS A 500 26.65 35.32 -23.06
CA HIS A 500 26.97 34.68 -24.34
C HIS A 500 27.00 35.68 -25.49
N SER A 501 28.20 36.23 -25.76
CA SER A 501 28.52 36.93 -27.01
C SER A 501 28.81 35.98 -28.19
N CYS A 502 28.76 34.66 -27.99
CA CYS A 502 29.31 33.66 -28.93
C CYS A 502 28.31 32.67 -29.56
N PHE A 503 27.02 32.69 -29.21
CA PHE A 503 26.03 31.79 -29.84
C PHE A 503 25.06 32.55 -30.76
N ASP A 504 24.69 31.89 -31.85
CA ASP A 504 23.74 32.35 -32.89
C ASP A 504 22.27 32.50 -32.38
N TYR A 505 22.06 32.47 -31.06
CA TYR A 505 20.75 32.69 -30.41
C TYR A 505 20.39 34.16 -30.24
N ARG A 506 21.29 35.08 -30.59
CA ARG A 506 21.09 36.52 -30.40
C ARG A 506 19.83 37.04 -31.09
N ALA A 507 19.50 36.54 -32.28
CA ALA A 507 18.26 36.91 -32.98
C ALA A 507 17.00 36.43 -32.24
N THR A 508 17.04 35.22 -31.69
CA THR A 508 15.93 34.62 -30.91
C THR A 508 15.73 35.34 -29.57
N LEU A 509 16.81 35.67 -28.87
CA LEU A 509 16.82 36.39 -27.59
C LEU A 509 16.45 37.88 -27.73
N LEU A 510 16.89 38.56 -28.79
CA LEU A 510 16.53 39.96 -29.07
C LEU A 510 15.05 40.13 -29.46
N SER A 511 14.41 39.10 -30.03
CA SER A 511 12.96 39.12 -30.30
C SER A 511 12.10 39.09 -29.02
N LEU A 512 12.69 38.67 -27.89
CA LEU A 512 12.04 38.53 -26.59
C LEU A 512 12.12 39.80 -25.75
N SER A 513 13.25 40.51 -25.73
CA SER A 513 13.41 41.75 -24.95
C SER A 513 12.56 42.93 -25.47
N VAL A 514 11.92 42.77 -26.63
CA VAL A 514 11.09 43.80 -27.27
C VAL A 514 9.59 43.50 -27.08
N ASN A 515 9.21 42.29 -26.65
CA ASN A 515 7.82 41.84 -26.52
C ASN A 515 7.44 41.37 -25.10
N LEU A 516 8.35 41.50 -24.14
CA LEU A 516 8.15 41.39 -22.69
C LEU A 516 8.50 42.74 -22.09
#